data_AF-A0A6A4IEL6-F1
#
_entry.id   AF-A0A6A4IEL6-F1
#
_cell.length_a   1.000
_cell.length_b   1.000
_cell.length_c   1.000
_cell.angle_alpha   90.00
_cell.angle_beta   90.00
_cell.angle_gamma   90.00
#
_symmetry.space_group_name_H-M   'P 1'
#
loop_
_entity.id
_entity.type
_entity.pdbx_description
1 polymer ?
#
loop_
_entity_poly.entity_id
_entity_poly.type
_entity_poly.pdbx_seq_one_letter_code
_entity_poly.pdbx_strand_id
1 'polypeptide(L)'
;VLNDDYEHIFPEDPFLEETGPNARVWRTYLAESAIFDGNMVGEARDGLDAMLVFAGLFSAVVTSFLVQTSQNLQVDYTQVSAALLYELVRAAAEGASANMTVPSSLNPNAKFVPNTLDVWVNGLWVVSLALSLVVALASVLIKQWLHRYMSLRSGTPGERSHVRHYRFGGFETWQVLTIIGSLPVIMHISLALFLAGLVLFL
;
A
#
# COMPACT_ATOMS: atom_id res chain seq x y z
N VAL A 1 -30.40 3.35 -19.95
CA VAL A 1 -31.44 2.30 -19.98
C VAL A 1 -31.01 1.34 -21.05
N LEU A 2 -30.30 0.27 -20.67
CA LEU A 2 -29.96 -0.81 -21.59
C LEU A 2 -31.28 -1.49 -21.94
N ASN A 3 -31.46 -1.83 -23.22
CA ASN A 3 -32.65 -2.51 -23.68
C ASN A 3 -32.59 -3.95 -23.15
N ASP A 4 -33.12 -4.17 -21.94
CA ASP A 4 -33.14 -5.47 -21.22
C ASP A 4 -34.03 -6.53 -21.91
N ASP A 5 -34.31 -6.36 -23.19
CA ASP A 5 -35.15 -7.23 -23.99
C ASP A 5 -34.35 -8.43 -24.49
N TYR A 6 -34.01 -9.32 -23.56
CA TYR A 6 -33.34 -10.58 -23.83
C TYR A 6 -34.20 -11.57 -24.63
N GLU A 7 -35.49 -11.27 -24.87
CA GLU A 7 -36.38 -12.03 -25.78
C GLU A 7 -36.00 -11.83 -27.24
N HIS A 8 -35.52 -10.64 -27.58
CA HIS A 8 -35.03 -10.36 -28.92
C HIS A 8 -33.59 -10.87 -29.18
N ILE A 9 -32.80 -11.05 -28.11
CA ILE A 9 -31.37 -11.40 -28.19
C ILE A 9 -31.16 -12.92 -28.17
N PHE A 10 -31.96 -13.65 -27.40
CA PHE A 10 -31.92 -15.11 -27.33
C PHE A 10 -33.31 -15.68 -27.69
N PRO A 11 -33.45 -16.47 -28.77
CA PRO A 11 -34.74 -17.04 -29.16
C PRO A 11 -35.24 -18.06 -28.13
N GLU A 12 -36.55 -18.29 -28.09
CA GLU A 12 -37.16 -19.33 -27.24
C GLU A 12 -36.54 -20.70 -27.49
N ASP A 13 -36.35 -21.45 -26.41
CA ASP A 13 -35.83 -22.81 -26.51
C ASP A 13 -36.93 -23.75 -27.03
N PRO A 14 -36.56 -24.87 -27.67
CA PRO A 14 -37.51 -25.91 -28.00
C PRO A 14 -38.23 -26.45 -26.76
N PHE A 15 -39.49 -26.88 -26.92
CA PHE A 15 -40.25 -27.51 -25.84
C PHE A 15 -39.47 -28.69 -25.24
N LEU A 16 -39.24 -28.66 -23.91
CA LEU A 16 -38.39 -29.56 -23.09
C LEU A 16 -36.87 -29.29 -23.07
N GLU A 17 -36.37 -28.30 -23.81
CA GLU A 17 -34.94 -27.90 -23.77
C GLU A 17 -34.67 -26.68 -22.86
N GLU A 18 -35.71 -26.10 -22.26
CA GLU A 18 -35.70 -24.93 -21.37
C GLU A 18 -34.78 -25.07 -20.14
N THR A 19 -34.47 -26.30 -19.71
CA THR A 19 -33.54 -26.59 -18.61
C THR A 19 -32.23 -27.21 -19.07
N GLY A 20 -32.02 -27.33 -20.38
CA GLY A 20 -30.83 -27.92 -20.96
C GLY A 20 -29.56 -27.09 -20.70
N PRO A 21 -28.37 -27.66 -20.90
CA PRO A 21 -27.09 -26.96 -20.70
C PRO A 21 -26.90 -25.76 -21.64
N ASN A 22 -27.69 -25.68 -22.71
CA ASN A 22 -27.68 -24.58 -23.68
C ASN A 22 -28.89 -23.64 -23.57
N ALA A 23 -29.74 -23.83 -22.56
CA ALA A 23 -30.97 -23.07 -22.40
C ALA A 23 -30.73 -21.56 -22.35
N ARG A 24 -31.70 -20.83 -22.87
CA ARG A 24 -31.81 -19.38 -22.91
C ARG A 24 -31.59 -18.74 -21.55
N VAL A 25 -32.06 -19.36 -20.46
CA VAL A 25 -31.84 -18.86 -19.09
C VAL A 25 -30.35 -18.75 -18.75
N TRP A 26 -29.53 -19.73 -19.13
CA TRP A 26 -28.09 -19.71 -18.88
C TRP A 26 -27.36 -18.69 -19.75
N ARG A 27 -27.81 -18.50 -20.99
CA ARG A 27 -27.26 -17.49 -21.91
C ARG A 27 -27.57 -16.08 -21.41
N THR A 28 -28.79 -15.85 -20.97
CA THR A 28 -29.25 -14.59 -20.39
C THR A 28 -28.49 -14.28 -19.10
N TYR A 29 -28.39 -15.25 -18.19
CA TYR A 29 -27.60 -15.11 -16.96
C TYR A 29 -26.13 -14.79 -17.26
N LEU A 30 -25.50 -15.46 -18.22
CA LEU A 30 -24.12 -15.17 -18.61
C LEU A 30 -23.94 -13.78 -19.23
N ALA A 31 -24.91 -13.31 -20.00
CA ALA A 31 -24.87 -11.97 -20.59
C ALA A 31 -24.95 -10.90 -19.50
N GLU A 32 -25.94 -11.01 -18.60
CA GLU A 32 -26.12 -10.06 -17.50
C GLU A 32 -24.94 -10.09 -16.53
N SER A 33 -24.50 -11.30 -16.14
CA SER A 33 -23.36 -11.43 -15.23
C SER A 33 -22.05 -10.91 -15.83
N ALA A 34 -21.85 -11.00 -17.15
CA ALA A 34 -20.67 -10.42 -17.79
C ALA A 34 -20.65 -8.89 -17.70
N ILE A 35 -21.81 -8.23 -17.82
CA ILE A 35 -21.93 -6.78 -17.65
C ILE A 35 -21.66 -6.40 -16.20
N PHE A 36 -22.31 -7.07 -15.25
CA PHE A 36 -22.11 -6.82 -13.82
C PHE A 36 -20.66 -7.05 -13.38
N ASP A 37 -20.08 -8.21 -13.71
CA ASP A 37 -18.69 -8.55 -13.38
C ASP A 37 -17.73 -7.56 -14.05
N GLY A 38 -18.02 -7.16 -15.30
CA GLY A 38 -17.26 -6.15 -16.04
C GLY A 38 -17.19 -4.82 -15.32
N ASN A 39 -18.34 -4.29 -14.91
CA ASN A 39 -18.43 -3.02 -14.20
C ASN A 39 -17.74 -3.09 -12.82
N MET A 40 -18.03 -4.13 -12.03
CA MET A 40 -17.44 -4.32 -10.70
C MET A 40 -15.91 -4.45 -10.75
N VAL A 41 -15.40 -5.27 -11.68
CA VAL A 41 -13.94 -5.49 -11.83
C VAL A 41 -13.27 -4.23 -12.40
N GLY A 42 -13.94 -3.51 -13.30
CA GLY A 42 -13.45 -2.25 -13.86
C GLY A 42 -13.24 -1.21 -12.76
N GLU A 43 -14.29 -0.92 -11.99
CA GLU A 43 -14.24 0.05 -10.89
C GLU A 43 -13.18 -0.33 -9.84
N ALA A 44 -13.14 -1.61 -9.46
CA ALA A 44 -12.12 -2.10 -8.54
C ALA A 44 -10.71 -1.90 -9.09
N ARG A 45 -10.47 -2.19 -10.38
CA ARG A 45 -9.15 -2.02 -10.99
C ARG A 45 -8.71 -0.56 -11.02
N ASP A 46 -9.60 0.34 -11.43
CA ASP A 46 -9.32 1.78 -11.49
C ASP A 46 -8.95 2.33 -10.10
N GLY A 47 -9.71 1.96 -9.06
CA GLY A 47 -9.41 2.32 -7.68
C GLY A 47 -8.05 1.78 -7.20
N LEU A 48 -7.74 0.52 -7.54
CA LEU A 48 -6.47 -0.10 -7.18
C LEU A 48 -5.29 0.46 -7.99
N ASP A 49 -5.48 0.92 -9.23
CA ASP A 49 -4.47 1.64 -10.03
C ASP A 49 -4.13 2.99 -9.39
N ALA A 50 -5.14 3.77 -9.02
CA ALA A 50 -4.95 5.02 -8.31
C ALA A 50 -4.19 4.81 -6.97
N MET A 51 -4.59 3.81 -6.19
CA MET A 51 -3.92 3.49 -4.92
C MET A 51 -2.46 3.07 -5.10
N LEU A 52 -2.15 2.31 -6.15
CA LEU A 52 -0.78 1.86 -6.41
C LEU A 52 0.15 3.03 -6.77
N VAL A 53 -0.34 3.96 -7.61
CA VAL A 53 0.39 5.19 -7.95
C VAL A 53 0.60 6.04 -6.71
N PHE A 54 -0.46 6.26 -5.92
CA PHE A 54 -0.37 7.03 -4.69
C PHE A 54 0.60 6.41 -3.69
N ALA A 55 0.53 5.09 -3.46
CA ALA A 55 1.42 4.38 -2.56
C ALA A 55 2.89 4.46 -3.01
N GLY A 56 3.16 4.35 -4.32
CA GLY A 56 4.51 4.49 -4.86
C GLY A 56 5.10 5.89 -4.65
N LEU A 57 4.34 6.94 -4.99
CA LEU A 57 4.76 8.33 -4.81
C LEU A 57 4.96 8.67 -3.33
N PHE A 58 4.01 8.28 -2.49
CA PHE A 58 4.09 8.49 -1.05
C PHE A 58 5.31 7.76 -0.45
N SER A 59 5.56 6.52 -0.84
CA SER A 59 6.72 5.76 -0.35
C SER A 59 8.04 6.44 -0.74
N ALA A 60 8.15 7.03 -1.94
CA ALA A 60 9.33 7.78 -2.36
C ALA A 60 9.57 9.04 -1.50
N VAL A 61 8.49 9.77 -1.19
CA VAL A 61 8.54 10.94 -0.31
C VAL A 61 8.99 10.52 1.09
N VAL A 62 8.32 9.56 1.72
CA VAL A 62 8.66 9.07 3.06
C VAL A 62 10.09 8.54 3.11
N THR A 63 10.54 7.80 2.10
CA THR A 63 11.91 7.29 2.03
C THR A 63 12.94 8.42 1.98
N SER A 64 12.67 9.52 1.26
CA SER A 64 13.58 10.66 1.21
C SER A 64 13.77 11.31 2.58
N PHE A 65 12.68 11.50 3.32
CA PHE A 65 12.72 12.00 4.70
C PHE A 65 13.44 11.02 5.62
N LEU A 66 13.12 9.73 5.53
CA LEU A 66 13.72 8.68 6.35
C LEU A 66 15.23 8.56 6.14
N VAL A 67 15.71 8.67 4.89
CA VAL A 67 17.14 8.65 4.58
C VAL A 67 17.83 9.83 5.26
N GLN A 68 17.23 11.03 5.24
CA GLN A 68 17.80 12.20 5.91
C GLN A 68 17.81 12.05 7.43
N THR A 69 16.68 11.67 8.05
CA THR A 69 16.60 11.59 9.51
C THR A 69 17.27 10.36 10.10
N SER A 70 17.48 9.29 9.33
CA SER A 70 18.22 8.13 9.81
C SER A 70 19.69 8.48 10.13
N GLN A 71 20.23 9.52 9.49
CA GLN A 71 21.56 10.06 9.81
C GLN A 71 21.61 10.69 11.20
N ASN A 72 20.50 11.27 11.69
CA ASN A 72 20.42 11.82 13.06
C ASN A 72 20.47 10.73 14.14
N LEU A 73 20.21 9.45 13.79
CA LEU A 73 20.39 8.31 14.68
C LEU A 73 21.84 7.79 14.71
N GLN A 74 22.77 8.47 14.03
CA GLN A 74 24.19 8.15 14.05
C GLN A 74 24.98 9.30 14.67
N VAL A 75 26.18 8.97 15.17
CA VAL A 75 27.11 9.99 15.68
C VAL A 75 27.55 10.89 14.53
N ASP A 76 27.31 12.19 14.66
CA ASP A 76 27.88 13.17 13.74
C ASP A 76 29.36 13.42 14.09
N TYR A 77 30.24 12.63 13.49
CA TYR A 77 31.69 12.79 13.64
C TYR A 77 32.21 14.14 13.10
N THR A 78 31.47 14.81 12.20
CA THR A 78 31.84 16.13 11.71
C THR A 78 31.61 17.19 12.78
N GLN A 79 30.48 17.12 13.49
CA GLN A 79 30.20 18.01 14.61
C GLN A 79 31.13 17.73 15.80
N VAL A 80 31.39 16.45 16.11
CA VAL A 80 32.34 16.06 17.18
C VAL A 80 33.75 16.57 16.87
N SER A 81 34.24 16.37 15.63
CA SER A 81 35.56 16.87 15.24
C SER A 81 35.65 18.38 15.22
N ALA A 82 34.62 19.10 14.77
CA ALA A 82 34.56 20.56 14.82
C ALA A 82 34.57 21.10 16.25
N ALA A 83 33.84 20.46 17.16
CA ALA A 83 33.81 20.83 18.58
C ALA A 83 35.17 20.59 19.26
N LEU A 84 35.82 19.45 18.98
CA LEU A 84 37.16 19.16 19.48
C LEU A 84 38.22 20.12 18.91
N LEU A 85 38.13 20.48 17.62
CA LEU A 85 38.98 21.48 16.99
C LEU A 85 38.79 22.86 17.62
N TYR A 86 37.54 23.25 17.89
CA TYR A 86 37.24 24.52 18.57
C TYR A 86 37.84 24.55 19.98
N GLU A 87 37.73 23.47 20.75
CA GLU A 87 38.36 23.37 22.07
C GLU A 87 39.90 23.45 22.00
N LEU A 88 40.51 22.78 21.02
CA LEU A 88 41.95 22.82 20.79
C LEU A 88 42.43 24.25 20.47
N VAL A 89 41.72 24.95 19.57
CA VAL A 89 42.05 26.35 19.20
C VAL A 89 41.89 27.28 20.39
N ARG A 90 40.83 27.13 21.19
CA ARG A 90 40.63 27.91 22.41
C ARG A 90 41.74 27.68 23.43
N ALA A 91 42.09 26.42 23.69
CA ALA A 91 43.16 26.07 24.64
C ALA A 91 44.53 26.62 24.19
N ALA A 92 44.81 26.58 22.88
CA ALA A 92 46.02 27.16 22.31
C ALA A 92 46.05 28.70 22.42
N ALA A 93 44.90 29.37 22.24
CA ALA A 93 44.79 30.82 22.37
C ALA A 93 44.92 31.32 23.82
N GLU A 94 44.44 30.54 24.80
CA GLU A 94 44.52 30.86 26.23
C GLU A 94 45.89 30.54 26.86
N GLY A 95 46.84 29.97 26.11
CA GLY A 95 48.18 29.64 26.60
C GLY A 95 48.16 28.56 27.69
N ALA A 96 47.12 27.72 27.72
CA ALA A 96 46.96 26.68 28.72
C ALA A 96 48.03 25.59 28.53
N SER A 97 48.81 25.34 29.57
CA SER A 97 49.73 24.19 29.62
C SER A 97 48.92 22.90 29.76
N ALA A 98 49.40 21.81 29.14
CA ALA A 98 48.70 20.52 29.03
C ALA A 98 48.24 19.87 30.37
N ASN A 99 48.64 20.45 31.52
CA ASN A 99 48.27 20.02 32.86
C ASN A 99 47.07 20.75 33.48
N MET A 100 46.46 21.72 32.78
CA MET A 100 45.30 22.50 33.26
C MET A 100 44.02 22.30 32.43
N THR A 101 43.98 21.30 31.57
CA THR A 101 42.81 21.02 30.74
C THR A 101 41.75 20.28 31.55
N VAL A 102 40.60 20.95 31.74
CA VAL A 102 39.36 20.29 32.18
C VAL A 102 39.10 19.13 31.20
N PRO A 103 38.84 17.89 31.66
CA PRO A 103 38.53 16.79 30.75
C PRO A 103 37.36 17.19 29.86
N SER A 104 37.58 17.18 28.55
CA SER A 104 36.56 17.53 27.57
C SER A 104 35.32 16.67 27.78
N SER A 105 34.14 17.30 27.82
CA SER A 105 32.86 16.59 27.94
C SER A 105 32.56 15.70 26.73
N LEU A 106 33.25 15.94 25.62
CA LEU A 106 33.16 15.18 24.37
C LEU A 106 34.17 14.04 24.39
N ASN A 107 33.76 12.90 24.96
CA ASN A 107 34.53 11.67 24.88
C ASN A 107 34.25 10.95 23.55
N PRO A 108 35.23 10.76 22.65
CA PRO A 108 35.03 10.08 21.37
C PRO A 108 34.66 8.58 21.51
N ASN A 109 34.81 8.00 22.71
CA ASN A 109 34.37 6.66 23.05
C ASN A 109 33.06 6.63 23.88
N ALA A 110 32.38 7.76 24.09
CA ALA A 110 31.07 7.76 24.74
C ALA A 110 30.05 6.98 23.91
N LYS A 111 29.21 6.18 24.58
CA LYS A 111 28.09 5.51 23.92
C LYS A 111 27.12 6.57 23.40
N PHE A 112 26.91 6.57 22.09
CA PHE A 112 25.87 7.39 21.46
C PHE A 112 24.50 6.93 21.93
N VAL A 113 23.71 7.89 22.42
CA VAL A 113 22.30 7.68 22.76
C VAL A 113 21.52 8.65 21.89
N PRO A 114 20.78 8.17 20.87
CA PRO A 114 19.96 9.04 20.05
C PRO A 114 18.88 9.71 20.89
N ASN A 115 18.49 10.91 20.48
CA ASN A 115 17.37 11.59 21.11
C ASN A 115 16.10 10.74 20.98
N THR A 116 15.32 10.67 22.06
CA THR A 116 14.11 9.83 22.09
C THR A 116 13.10 10.28 21.01
N LEU A 117 13.02 11.58 20.72
CA LEU A 117 12.16 12.11 19.66
C LEU A 117 12.57 11.63 18.27
N ASP A 118 13.87 11.59 17.97
CA ASP A 118 14.37 11.14 16.66
C ASP A 118 14.01 9.67 16.41
N VAL A 119 14.08 8.83 17.46
CA VAL A 119 13.68 7.42 17.39
C VAL A 119 12.18 7.30 17.12
N TRP A 120 11.34 8.10 17.78
CA TRP A 120 9.88 8.10 17.55
C TRP A 120 9.51 8.57 16.14
N VAL A 121 10.11 9.65 15.66
CA VAL A 121 9.87 10.19 14.31
C VAL A 121 10.23 9.15 13.24
N ASN A 122 11.43 8.56 13.34
CA ASN A 122 11.85 7.52 12.40
C ASN A 122 10.96 6.28 12.49
N GLY A 123 10.55 5.89 13.70
CA GLY A 123 9.59 4.80 13.90
C GLY A 123 8.24 5.06 13.22
N LEU A 124 7.65 6.24 13.41
CA LEU A 124 6.40 6.65 12.77
C LEU A 124 6.50 6.62 11.24
N TRP A 125 7.61 7.12 10.70
CA TRP A 125 7.84 7.12 9.25
C TRP A 125 8.07 5.71 8.69
N VAL A 126 8.81 4.85 9.37
CA VAL A 126 8.95 3.43 8.99
C VAL A 126 7.59 2.72 8.99
N VAL A 127 6.77 2.93 10.02
CA VAL A 127 5.43 2.33 10.08
C VAL A 127 4.55 2.88 8.95
N SER A 128 4.60 4.19 8.67
CA SER A 128 3.86 4.79 7.57
C SER A 128 4.25 4.15 6.22
N LEU A 129 5.55 3.98 5.97
CA LEU A 129 6.09 3.35 4.77
C LEU A 129 5.69 1.86 4.67
N ALA A 130 5.73 1.13 5.78
CA ALA A 130 5.34 -0.27 5.78
C ALA A 130 3.85 -0.43 5.42
N LEU A 131 2.98 0.42 5.98
CA LEU A 131 1.55 0.41 5.66
C LEU A 131 1.28 0.77 4.19
N SER A 132 2.00 1.73 3.61
CA SER A 132 1.84 2.07 2.18
C SER A 132 2.27 0.91 1.28
N LEU A 133 3.34 0.20 1.62
CA LEU A 133 3.78 -0.99 0.91
C LEU A 133 2.79 -2.15 1.03
N VAL A 134 2.18 -2.36 2.20
CA VAL A 134 1.12 -3.36 2.39
C VAL A 134 -0.07 -3.07 1.48
N VAL A 135 -0.50 -1.81 1.38
CA VAL A 135 -1.59 -1.44 0.46
C VAL A 135 -1.19 -1.64 -1.00
N ALA A 136 0.05 -1.29 -1.37
CA ALA A 136 0.55 -1.54 -2.72
C ALA A 136 0.55 -3.03 -3.07
N LEU A 137 1.06 -3.88 -2.18
CA LEU A 137 1.07 -5.34 -2.34
C LEU A 137 -0.36 -5.88 -2.43
N ALA A 138 -1.24 -5.53 -1.50
CA ALA A 138 -2.63 -5.96 -1.53
C ALA A 138 -3.33 -5.55 -2.84
N SER A 139 -3.07 -4.33 -3.33
CA SER A 139 -3.61 -3.85 -4.61
C SER A 139 -3.18 -4.71 -5.78
N VAL A 140 -1.91 -5.13 -5.82
CA VAL A 140 -1.39 -6.05 -6.86
C VAL A 140 -2.01 -7.44 -6.74
N LEU A 141 -2.09 -8.01 -5.53
CA LEU A 141 -2.70 -9.33 -5.32
C LEU A 141 -4.17 -9.34 -5.75
N ILE A 142 -4.94 -8.32 -5.38
CA ILE A 142 -6.35 -8.22 -5.77
C ILE A 142 -6.45 -8.08 -7.28
N LYS A 143 -5.63 -7.26 -7.95
CA LYS A 143 -5.62 -7.18 -9.43
C LYS A 143 -5.35 -8.52 -10.09
N GLN A 144 -4.37 -9.28 -9.60
CA GLN A 144 -4.06 -10.62 -10.11
C GLN A 144 -5.24 -11.57 -9.93
N TRP A 145 -5.89 -11.50 -8.77
CA TRP A 145 -7.02 -12.33 -8.44
C TRP A 145 -8.27 -11.96 -9.28
N LEU A 146 -8.56 -10.67 -9.47
CA LEU A 146 -9.62 -10.17 -10.37
C LEU A 146 -9.35 -10.54 -11.83
N HIS A 147 -8.09 -10.47 -12.27
CA HIS A 147 -7.72 -10.92 -13.61
C HIS A 147 -8.01 -12.41 -13.80
N ARG A 148 -7.66 -13.22 -12.81
CA ARG A 148 -7.96 -14.65 -12.82
C ARG A 148 -9.46 -14.87 -12.75
N TYR A 149 -10.22 -14.12 -11.95
CA TYR A 149 -11.68 -14.15 -11.90
C TYR A 149 -12.30 -14.00 -13.29
N MET A 150 -11.85 -13.00 -14.06
CA MET A 150 -12.34 -12.72 -15.40
C MET A 150 -11.85 -13.68 -16.50
N SER A 151 -10.92 -14.60 -16.23
CA SER A 151 -10.47 -15.53 -17.28
C SER A 151 -11.62 -16.46 -17.69
N LEU A 152 -12.14 -16.29 -18.92
CA LEU A 152 -13.18 -17.15 -19.47
C LEU A 152 -12.65 -18.58 -19.65
N ARG A 153 -13.47 -19.56 -19.27
CA ARG A 153 -13.23 -20.98 -19.55
C ARG A 153 -14.20 -21.47 -20.63
N SER A 154 -13.71 -22.33 -21.52
CA SER A 154 -14.50 -23.01 -22.55
C SER A 154 -15.47 -24.03 -21.91
N GLY A 155 -16.68 -24.15 -22.47
CA GLY A 155 -17.73 -25.04 -21.97
C GLY A 155 -19.13 -24.59 -22.40
N THR A 156 -20.15 -25.38 -22.05
CA THR A 156 -21.57 -25.03 -22.31
C THR A 156 -22.02 -23.84 -21.43
N PRO A 157 -23.05 -23.09 -21.83
CA PRO A 157 -23.61 -21.98 -21.04
C PRO A 157 -23.96 -22.36 -19.61
N GLY A 158 -24.56 -23.53 -19.39
CA GLY A 158 -24.88 -24.04 -18.05
C GLY A 158 -23.63 -24.26 -17.20
N GLU A 159 -22.64 -24.99 -17.70
CA GLU A 159 -21.37 -25.24 -16.98
C GLU A 159 -20.64 -23.93 -16.63
N ARG A 160 -20.59 -22.99 -17.57
CA ARG A 160 -19.99 -21.67 -17.36
C ARG A 160 -20.73 -20.88 -16.27
N SER A 161 -22.06 -20.96 -16.26
CA SER A 161 -22.90 -20.28 -15.26
C SER A 161 -22.64 -20.82 -13.85
N HIS A 162 -22.59 -22.14 -13.69
CA HIS A 162 -22.28 -22.79 -12.41
C HIS A 162 -20.88 -22.46 -11.91
N VAL A 163 -19.86 -22.52 -12.78
CA VAL A 163 -18.48 -22.17 -12.43
C VAL A 163 -18.38 -20.70 -12.01
N ARG A 164 -19.03 -19.78 -12.74
CA ARG A 164 -19.06 -18.35 -12.36
C ARG A 164 -19.74 -18.16 -11.00
N HIS A 165 -20.88 -18.80 -10.78
CA HIS A 165 -21.61 -18.70 -9.52
C HIS A 165 -20.79 -19.21 -8.32
N TYR A 166 -20.11 -20.35 -8.46
CA TYR A 166 -19.21 -20.87 -7.41
C TYR A 166 -18.08 -19.87 -7.09
N ARG A 167 -17.49 -19.25 -8.12
CA ARG A 167 -16.41 -18.27 -7.94
C ARG A 167 -16.91 -16.97 -7.32
N PHE A 168 -18.11 -16.52 -7.68
CA PHE A 168 -18.76 -15.38 -7.06
C PHE A 168 -19.11 -15.65 -5.59
N GLY A 169 -19.59 -16.86 -5.26
CA GLY A 169 -19.77 -17.28 -3.87
C GLY A 169 -18.45 -17.26 -3.08
N GLY A 170 -17.34 -17.69 -3.70
CA GLY A 170 -16.00 -17.51 -3.14
C GLY A 170 -15.62 -16.04 -2.97
N PHE A 171 -15.89 -15.20 -3.97
CA PHE A 171 -15.64 -13.76 -3.92
C PHE A 171 -16.33 -13.09 -2.72
N GLU A 172 -17.58 -13.47 -2.45
CA GLU A 172 -18.38 -12.96 -1.34
C GLU A 172 -17.93 -13.52 0.00
N THR A 173 -17.65 -14.83 0.08
CA THR A 173 -17.19 -15.50 1.32
C THR A 173 -15.84 -14.95 1.79
N TRP A 174 -14.93 -14.67 0.86
CA TRP A 174 -13.61 -14.08 1.14
C TRP A 174 -13.66 -12.55 1.31
N GLN A 175 -14.85 -11.94 1.23
CA GLN A 175 -15.09 -10.50 1.43
C GLN A 175 -14.14 -9.59 0.62
N VAL A 176 -13.86 -9.94 -0.63
CA VAL A 176 -12.87 -9.22 -1.46
C VAL A 176 -13.25 -7.75 -1.65
N LEU A 177 -14.54 -7.44 -1.83
CA LEU A 177 -15.05 -6.05 -1.88
C LEU A 177 -14.77 -5.27 -0.60
N THR A 178 -14.92 -5.90 0.56
CA THR A 178 -14.62 -5.28 1.86
C THR A 178 -13.13 -4.98 1.98
N ILE A 179 -12.27 -5.90 1.52
CA ILE A 179 -10.82 -5.69 1.50
C ILE A 179 -10.48 -4.50 0.59
N ILE A 180 -11.02 -4.45 -0.64
CA ILE A 180 -10.82 -3.33 -1.57
C ILE A 180 -11.25 -2.01 -0.93
N GLY A 181 -12.44 -1.97 -0.29
CA GLY A 181 -12.94 -0.79 0.40
C GLY A 181 -12.13 -0.36 1.63
N SER A 182 -11.37 -1.28 2.24
CA SER A 182 -10.51 -0.98 3.40
C SER A 182 -9.14 -0.40 3.04
N LEU A 183 -8.64 -0.64 1.82
CA LEU A 183 -7.32 -0.17 1.39
C LEU A 183 -7.14 1.35 1.48
N PRO A 184 -8.10 2.18 1.05
CA PRO A 184 -8.00 3.64 1.20
C PRO A 184 -7.87 4.07 2.67
N VAL A 185 -8.56 3.38 3.59
CA VAL A 185 -8.50 3.68 5.02
C VAL A 185 -7.08 3.44 5.56
N ILE A 186 -6.46 2.31 5.18
CA ILE A 186 -5.08 1.99 5.57
C ILE A 186 -4.11 3.04 4.98
N MET A 187 -4.32 3.49 3.74
CA MET A 187 -3.51 4.56 3.15
C MET A 187 -3.66 5.89 3.89
N HIS A 188 -4.87 6.25 4.31
CA HIS A 188 -5.08 7.47 5.09
C HIS A 188 -4.42 7.40 6.47
N ILE A 189 -4.44 6.23 7.13
CA ILE A 189 -3.72 6.01 8.39
C ILE A 189 -2.21 6.17 8.18
N SER A 190 -1.67 5.59 7.11
CA SER A 190 -0.26 5.75 6.73
C SER A 190 0.10 7.23 6.53
N LEU A 191 -0.71 7.98 5.79
CA LEU A 191 -0.51 9.42 5.59
C LEU A 191 -0.57 10.20 6.92
N ALA A 192 -1.53 9.89 7.78
CA ALA A 192 -1.68 10.54 9.09
C ALA A 192 -0.46 10.30 10.00
N LEU A 193 0.07 9.08 10.01
CA LEU A 193 1.30 8.75 10.75
C LEU A 193 2.50 9.52 10.24
N PHE A 194 2.64 9.65 8.91
CA PHE A 194 3.71 10.45 8.31
C PHE A 194 3.61 11.92 8.71
N LEU A 195 2.41 12.51 8.62
CA LEU A 195 2.17 13.90 9.00
C LEU A 195 2.42 14.13 10.50
N ALA A 196 2.01 13.20 11.37
CA ALA A 196 2.32 13.26 12.79
C ALA A 196 3.83 13.24 13.05
N GLY A 197 4.57 12.37 12.36
CA GLY A 197 6.04 12.36 12.42
C GLY A 197 6.66 13.67 11.90
N LEU A 198 6.07 14.29 10.87
CA LEU A 198 6.52 15.57 10.35
C LEU A 198 6.31 16.72 11.34
N VAL A 199 5.17 16.73 12.05
CA VAL A 199 4.91 17.71 13.12
C VAL A 199 5.87 17.54 14.30
N LEU A 200 6.25 16.30 14.63
CA LEU A 200 7.23 16.03 15.70
C LEU A 200 8.68 16.33 15.30
N PHE A 201 8.98 16.27 14.00
CA PHE A 201 10.30 16.57 13.46
C PHE A 201 10.60 18.08 13.38
N LEU A 202 9.56 18.90 13.17
CA LEU A 202 9.63 20.35 12.99
C LEU A 202 9.80 21.09 14.33
#